data_AF-A0A9P4TML0-F1
#
_entry.id   AF-A0A9P4TML0-F1
#
_cell.length_a   1.000
_cell.length_b   1.000
_cell.length_c   1.000
_cell.angle_alpha   90.00
_cell.angle_beta   90.00
_cell.angle_gamma   90.00
#
_symmetry.space_group_name_H-M   'P 1'
#
loop_
_entity.id
_entity.type
_entity.pdbx_description
1 polymer ?
#
loop_
_entity_poly.entity_id
_entity_poly.type
_entity_poly.pdbx_seq_one_letter_code
_entity_poly.pdbx_strand_id
1 'polypeptide(L)'
;MSSATGQYFRPPPIVECLAQGNCLGIGRKVFNPHLICTNCLARHDPQQLRTWANSNYTALVLLEEELRRKQIVKQNIEARGRYLCAFEDPDFQNCRWRRRDLNLRGTRLTCKVVQRKGTACARCWRRHLQKIGVVQHFTPSGLCHEEADKAISSRLVGLEEEEDDDVEGYNEILD
;
A
#
# COMPACT_ATOMS: atom_id res chain seq x y z
N MET A 1 51.92 -19.39 -11.59
CA MET A 1 50.80 -19.60 -12.54
C MET A 1 49.51 -19.34 -11.78
N SER A 2 48.87 -18.20 -11.99
CA SER A 2 47.64 -17.82 -11.28
C SER A 2 46.43 -18.39 -12.01
N SER A 3 45.85 -19.44 -11.45
CA SER A 3 44.60 -20.01 -11.96
C SER A 3 43.46 -19.04 -11.72
N ALA A 4 42.94 -18.46 -12.80
CA ALA A 4 41.70 -17.71 -12.79
C ALA A 4 40.58 -18.65 -12.31
N THR A 5 39.99 -18.32 -11.16
CA THR A 5 38.79 -18.99 -10.67
C THR A 5 37.66 -18.69 -11.65
N GLY A 6 37.27 -19.71 -12.41
CA GLY A 6 36.17 -19.64 -13.37
C GLY A 6 34.93 -19.06 -12.70
N GLN A 7 34.36 -18.02 -13.30
CA GLN A 7 33.06 -17.48 -12.91
C GLN A 7 32.03 -18.58 -13.12
N TYR A 8 31.62 -19.26 -12.03
CA TYR A 8 30.60 -20.30 -12.06
C TYR A 8 29.30 -19.73 -12.65
N PHE A 9 28.96 -20.12 -13.88
CA PHE A 9 27.67 -19.84 -14.47
C PHE A 9 26.59 -20.54 -13.64
N ARG A 10 25.86 -19.79 -12.82
CA ARG A 10 24.68 -20.30 -12.13
C ARG A 10 23.50 -20.25 -13.11
N PRO A 11 22.83 -21.38 -13.40
CA PRO A 11 21.65 -21.34 -14.25
C PRO A 11 20.60 -20.38 -13.64
N PRO A 12 19.78 -19.71 -14.47
CA PRO A 12 18.74 -18.83 -13.97
C PRO A 12 17.86 -19.58 -12.96
N PRO A 13 17.49 -18.95 -11.84
CA PRO A 13 16.62 -19.59 -10.85
C PRO A 13 15.30 -20.03 -11.49
N ILE A 14 14.80 -21.20 -11.10
CA ILE A 14 13.47 -21.66 -11.49
C ILE A 14 12.48 -21.04 -10.50
N VAL A 15 11.45 -20.40 -11.03
CA VAL A 15 10.39 -19.79 -10.23
C VAL A 15 9.07 -20.49 -10.53
N GLU A 16 8.58 -21.22 -9.53
CA GLU A 16 7.27 -21.85 -9.56
C GLU A 16 6.20 -20.86 -9.09
N CYS A 17 5.16 -20.66 -9.91
CA CYS A 17 4.08 -19.75 -9.55
C CYS A 17 2.80 -20.02 -10.36
N LEU A 18 1.65 -19.87 -9.70
CA LEU A 18 0.34 -19.96 -10.35
C LEU A 18 0.05 -18.81 -11.33
N ALA A 19 0.80 -17.71 -11.27
CA ALA A 19 0.53 -16.51 -12.07
C ALA A 19 0.90 -16.66 -13.57
N GLN A 20 1.40 -17.82 -14.01
CA GLN A 20 1.72 -18.12 -15.42
C GLN A 20 2.50 -16.98 -16.11
N GLY A 21 2.02 -16.48 -17.27
CA GLY A 21 2.62 -15.37 -18.01
C GLY A 21 2.66 -14.04 -17.23
N ASN A 22 1.81 -13.89 -16.21
CA ASN A 22 1.77 -12.72 -15.33
C ASN A 22 2.74 -12.83 -14.15
N CYS A 23 3.51 -13.92 -14.04
CA CYS A 23 4.46 -14.10 -12.96
C CYS A 23 5.56 -13.03 -13.00
N LEU A 24 5.80 -12.37 -11.86
CA LEU A 24 6.80 -11.31 -11.68
C LEU A 24 8.16 -11.83 -11.20
N GLY A 25 8.32 -13.14 -11.10
CA GLY A 25 9.57 -13.79 -10.72
C GLY A 25 10.68 -13.60 -11.74
N ILE A 26 11.93 -13.57 -11.26
CA ILE A 26 13.15 -13.47 -12.07
C ILE A 26 13.64 -14.89 -12.36
N GLY A 27 13.93 -15.20 -13.62
CA GLY A 27 14.44 -16.50 -14.06
C GLY A 27 13.43 -17.31 -14.87
N ARG A 28 13.62 -18.64 -14.90
CA ARG A 28 12.75 -19.56 -15.66
C ARG A 28 11.44 -19.75 -14.91
N LYS A 29 10.32 -19.34 -15.50
CA LYS A 29 8.99 -19.43 -14.88
C LYS A 29 8.36 -20.78 -15.19
N VAL A 30 7.89 -21.46 -14.15
CA VAL A 30 7.17 -22.74 -14.25
C VAL A 30 5.82 -22.55 -13.57
N PHE A 31 4.75 -22.98 -14.25
CA PHE A 31 3.42 -22.92 -13.66
C PHE A 31 3.30 -23.99 -12.57
N ASN A 32 2.87 -23.57 -11.38
CA ASN A 32 2.53 -24.47 -10.29
C ASN A 32 1.29 -23.91 -9.58
N PRO A 33 0.13 -24.61 -9.61
CA PRO A 33 -1.12 -24.09 -9.07
C PRO A 33 -1.14 -23.96 -7.54
N HIS A 34 -0.23 -24.64 -6.84
CA HIS A 34 -0.16 -24.65 -5.38
C HIS A 34 0.79 -23.58 -4.81
N LEU A 35 1.57 -22.92 -5.66
CA LEU A 35 2.60 -21.98 -5.23
C LEU A 35 2.36 -20.57 -5.77
N ILE A 36 2.64 -19.58 -4.93
CA ILE A 36 2.76 -18.18 -5.34
C ILE A 36 4.18 -17.74 -5.01
N CYS A 37 4.97 -17.37 -6.02
CA CYS A 37 6.32 -16.89 -5.75
C CYS A 37 6.31 -15.58 -4.96
N THR A 38 7.39 -15.33 -4.21
CA THR A 38 7.54 -14.14 -3.35
C THR A 38 7.33 -12.82 -4.08
N ASN A 39 7.78 -12.72 -5.34
CA ASN A 39 7.57 -11.52 -6.16
C ASN A 39 6.09 -11.28 -6.45
N CYS A 40 5.34 -12.34 -6.76
CA CYS A 40 3.90 -12.26 -7.00
C CYS A 40 3.14 -11.94 -5.71
N LEU A 41 3.44 -12.62 -4.60
CA LEU A 41 2.88 -12.34 -3.28
C LEU A 41 3.10 -10.89 -2.82
N ALA A 42 4.30 -10.37 -3.08
CA ALA A 42 4.64 -9.01 -2.70
C ALA A 42 3.90 -7.97 -3.54
N ARG A 43 3.71 -8.20 -4.84
CA ARG A 43 3.43 -7.12 -5.80
C ARG A 43 2.06 -7.20 -6.47
N HIS A 44 1.51 -8.41 -6.67
CA HIS A 44 0.19 -8.54 -7.28
C HIS A 44 -0.93 -8.14 -6.33
N ASP A 45 -2.10 -7.88 -6.90
CA ASP A 45 -3.28 -7.64 -6.07
C ASP A 45 -3.72 -8.90 -5.36
N PRO A 46 -4.07 -8.81 -4.06
CA PRO A 46 -4.62 -9.96 -3.36
C PRO A 46 -5.88 -10.51 -4.02
N GLN A 47 -6.79 -9.67 -4.56
CA GLN A 47 -7.98 -10.16 -5.26
C GLN A 47 -7.61 -10.86 -6.56
N GLN A 48 -6.66 -10.31 -7.31
CA GLN A 48 -6.17 -10.95 -8.54
C GLN A 48 -5.49 -12.29 -8.26
N LEU A 49 -4.68 -12.37 -7.20
CA LEU A 49 -4.08 -13.62 -6.75
C LEU A 49 -5.14 -14.63 -6.30
N ARG A 50 -6.22 -14.19 -5.62
CA ARG A 50 -7.37 -15.04 -5.28
C ARG A 50 -8.06 -15.57 -6.53
N THR A 51 -8.29 -14.72 -7.54
CA THR A 51 -8.88 -15.12 -8.82
C THR A 51 -8.01 -16.17 -9.52
N TRP A 52 -6.69 -15.97 -9.60
CA TRP A 52 -5.80 -16.93 -10.22
C TRP A 52 -5.61 -18.21 -9.41
N ALA A 53 -5.68 -18.13 -8.08
CA ALA A 53 -5.67 -19.32 -7.23
C ALA A 53 -6.87 -20.22 -7.49
N ASN A 54 -8.00 -19.68 -7.99
CA ASN A 54 -9.17 -20.43 -8.43
C ASN A 54 -9.60 -21.50 -7.40
N SER A 55 -9.85 -21.06 -6.16
CA SER A 55 -10.23 -21.91 -5.02
C SER A 55 -9.17 -22.94 -4.59
N ASN A 56 -7.93 -22.87 -5.09
CA ASN A 56 -6.82 -23.68 -4.60
C ASN A 56 -6.49 -23.29 -3.15
N TYR A 57 -6.83 -24.18 -2.22
CA TYR A 57 -6.67 -23.94 -0.80
C TYR A 57 -5.23 -23.60 -0.40
N THR A 58 -4.24 -24.35 -0.91
CA THR A 58 -2.83 -24.12 -0.60
C THR A 58 -2.37 -22.73 -1.00
N ALA A 59 -2.70 -22.30 -2.22
CA ALA A 59 -2.35 -20.97 -2.70
C ALA A 59 -3.06 -19.85 -1.92
N LEU A 60 -4.31 -20.08 -1.52
CA LEU A 60 -5.09 -19.14 -0.71
C LEU A 60 -4.49 -18.99 0.69
N VAL A 61 -4.07 -20.08 1.34
CA VAL A 61 -3.38 -20.03 2.64
C VAL A 61 -2.09 -19.21 2.55
N LEU A 62 -1.26 -19.46 1.54
CA LEU A 62 -0.03 -18.69 1.32
C LEU A 62 -0.30 -17.19 1.15
N LEU A 63 -1.37 -16.84 0.43
CA LEU A 63 -1.79 -15.46 0.26
C LEU A 63 -2.26 -14.83 1.58
N GLU A 64 -3.07 -15.55 2.36
CA GLU A 64 -3.57 -15.07 3.65
C GLU A 64 -2.45 -14.86 4.67
N GLU A 65 -1.44 -15.74 4.70
CA GLU A 65 -0.25 -15.57 5.51
C GLU A 65 0.52 -14.30 5.15
N GLU A 66 0.69 -14.02 3.86
CA GLU A 66 1.37 -12.79 3.41
C GLU A 66 0.54 -11.54 3.74
N LEU A 67 -0.79 -11.59 3.59
CA LEU A 67 -1.66 -10.49 3.98
C LEU A 67 -1.57 -10.21 5.48
N ARG A 68 -1.58 -11.26 6.31
CA ARG A 68 -1.40 -11.15 7.76
C ARG A 68 -0.05 -10.52 8.10
N ARG A 69 1.03 -10.97 7.45
CA ARG A 69 2.37 -10.39 7.63
C ARG A 69 2.38 -8.89 7.29
N LYS A 70 1.78 -8.50 6.15
CA LYS A 70 1.67 -7.09 5.74
C LYS A 70 0.88 -6.26 6.77
N GLN A 71 -0.18 -6.82 7.34
CA GLN A 71 -0.96 -6.15 8.38
C GLN A 71 -0.15 -5.94 9.67
N ILE A 72 0.64 -6.93 10.09
CA ILE A 72 1.52 -6.79 11.26
C ILE A 72 2.58 -5.71 11.01
N VAL A 73 3.20 -5.70 9.83
CA VAL A 73 4.18 -4.65 9.45
C VAL A 73 3.54 -3.28 9.49
N LYS A 74 2.32 -3.14 8.96
CA LYS A 74 1.55 -1.90 9.02
C LYS A 74 1.33 -1.45 10.47
N GLN A 75 0.81 -2.31 11.33
CA GLN A 75 0.55 -1.99 12.74
C GLN A 75 1.82 -1.53 13.47
N ASN A 76 2.95 -2.21 13.25
CA ASN A 76 4.23 -1.82 13.85
C ASN A 76 4.73 -0.45 13.38
N ILE A 77 4.43 -0.07 12.14
CA ILE A 77 4.78 1.23 11.57
C ILE A 77 3.85 2.32 12.13
N GLU A 78 2.54 2.06 12.14
CA GLU A 78 1.51 2.96 12.66
C GLU A 78 1.70 3.24 14.16
N ALA A 79 2.10 2.24 14.95
CA ALA A 79 2.44 2.40 16.37
C ALA A 79 3.59 3.39 16.63
N ARG A 80 4.36 3.77 15.60
CA ARG A 80 5.48 4.73 15.69
C ARG A 80 5.15 6.08 15.05
N GLY A 81 3.85 6.40 14.91
CA GLY A 81 3.37 7.67 14.34
C GLY A 81 3.71 7.84 12.86
N ARG A 82 3.90 6.73 12.14
CA ARG A 82 4.29 6.70 10.73
C ARG A 82 3.36 5.79 9.96
N TYR A 83 3.26 5.94 8.65
CA TYR A 83 2.32 5.18 7.84
C TYR A 83 2.98 4.58 6.61
N LEU A 84 2.41 3.48 6.11
CA LEU A 84 2.81 2.96 4.80
C LEU A 84 2.40 3.95 3.71
N CYS A 85 3.16 3.98 2.61
CA CYS A 85 2.74 4.66 1.40
C CYS A 85 1.32 4.18 1.03
N ALA A 86 0.41 5.07 0.63
CA ALA A 86 -0.97 4.70 0.26
C ALA A 86 -1.04 3.52 -0.73
N PHE A 87 -0.07 3.45 -1.63
CA PHE A 87 0.05 2.37 -2.60
C PHE A 87 0.41 1.02 -1.99
N GLU A 88 1.09 0.97 -0.84
CA GLU A 88 1.44 -0.26 -0.10
C GLU A 88 0.52 -0.55 1.09
N ASP A 89 -0.16 0.48 1.62
CA ASP A 89 -0.99 0.36 2.80
C ASP A 89 -2.24 -0.52 2.52
N PRO A 90 -2.40 -1.66 3.23
CA PRO A 90 -3.54 -2.56 3.05
C PRO A 90 -4.92 -1.91 3.18
N ASP A 91 -5.06 -0.83 3.95
CA ASP A 91 -6.36 -0.17 4.18
C ASP A 91 -6.94 0.38 2.86
N PHE A 92 -6.09 0.79 1.92
CA PHE A 92 -6.49 1.35 0.63
C PHE A 92 -6.63 0.30 -0.47
N GLN A 93 -6.66 -1.00 -0.13
CA GLN A 93 -6.75 -2.07 -1.14
C GLN A 93 -8.00 -1.99 -2.01
N ASN A 94 -9.09 -1.47 -1.46
CA ASN A 94 -10.39 -1.39 -2.12
C ASN A 94 -10.64 -0.07 -2.85
N CYS A 95 -9.74 0.91 -2.74
CA CYS A 95 -9.91 2.21 -3.38
C CYS A 95 -9.90 2.08 -4.91
N ARG A 96 -10.76 2.86 -5.58
CA ARG A 96 -10.97 2.75 -7.04
C ARG A 96 -9.68 2.91 -7.85
N TRP A 97 -8.78 3.78 -7.40
CA TRP A 97 -7.48 4.04 -8.03
C TRP A 97 -6.47 2.88 -7.90
N ARG A 98 -6.71 1.87 -7.05
CA ARG A 98 -5.90 0.65 -6.96
C ARG A 98 -6.33 -0.48 -7.92
N ARG A 99 -7.58 -0.46 -8.39
CA ARG A 99 -8.23 -1.60 -9.07
C ARG A 99 -7.89 -1.76 -10.55
N ARG A 100 -7.49 -0.69 -11.25
CA ARG A 100 -7.00 -0.72 -12.63
C ARG A 100 -5.49 -0.53 -12.62
N ASP A 101 -4.76 -0.95 -13.65
CA ASP A 101 -3.28 -1.03 -13.78
C ASP A 101 -2.43 0.20 -13.33
N LEU A 102 -3.10 1.27 -12.94
CA LEU A 102 -2.64 2.44 -12.19
C LEU A 102 -1.85 2.10 -10.91
N ASN A 103 -1.93 0.88 -10.40
CA ASN A 103 -1.31 0.52 -9.14
C ASN A 103 0.21 0.28 -9.20
N LEU A 104 0.90 0.66 -10.28
CA LEU A 104 2.38 0.68 -10.40
C LEU A 104 3.08 -0.61 -9.93
N ARG A 105 2.38 -1.74 -9.98
CA ARG A 105 2.76 -2.99 -9.30
C ARG A 105 4.09 -3.58 -9.81
N GLY A 106 4.43 -3.19 -11.04
CA GLY A 106 5.71 -3.37 -11.73
C GLY A 106 6.94 -2.72 -11.08
N THR A 107 6.80 -1.65 -10.30
CA THR A 107 7.93 -0.78 -9.92
C THR A 107 8.07 -0.53 -8.41
N ARG A 108 7.23 -1.18 -7.59
CA ARG A 108 7.07 -0.99 -6.13
C ARG A 108 8.21 -1.43 -5.22
N LEU A 109 9.35 -1.87 -5.76
CA LEU A 109 10.37 -2.60 -4.99
C LEU A 109 10.93 -1.82 -3.77
N THR A 110 10.58 -0.54 -3.58
CA THR A 110 11.11 0.34 -2.54
C THR A 110 10.20 1.54 -2.14
N CYS A 111 8.86 1.43 -2.15
CA CYS A 111 8.05 2.55 -1.60
C CYS A 111 8.41 2.75 -0.11
N LYS A 112 8.50 4.01 0.33
CA LYS A 112 8.93 4.38 1.69
C LYS A 112 7.73 4.57 2.63
N VAL A 113 8.00 4.50 3.92
CA VAL A 113 7.12 4.97 4.99
C VAL A 113 6.95 6.50 4.88
N VAL A 114 5.74 6.99 5.15
CA VAL A 114 5.32 8.39 5.08
C VAL A 114 4.85 8.88 6.45
N GLN A 115 4.76 10.21 6.62
CA GLN A 115 4.35 10.83 7.89
C GLN A 115 2.83 10.90 8.07
N ARG A 116 2.06 10.94 6.97
CA ARG A 116 0.61 11.09 7.01
C ARG A 116 -0.07 9.93 6.28
N LYS A 117 -1.10 9.36 6.90
CA LYS A 117 -1.91 8.29 6.32
C LYS A 117 -2.51 8.71 4.97
N GLY A 118 -2.59 7.78 4.03
CA GLY A 118 -3.09 8.06 2.68
C GLY A 118 -2.14 8.84 1.77
N THR A 119 -0.91 9.12 2.21
CA THR A 119 0.09 9.82 1.37
C THR A 119 0.86 8.86 0.48
N ALA A 120 1.02 9.20 -0.79
CA ALA A 120 1.93 8.55 -1.71
C ALA A 120 3.37 9.00 -1.44
N CYS A 121 4.31 8.07 -1.24
CA CYS A 121 5.71 8.46 -1.03
C CYS A 121 6.29 9.15 -2.27
N ALA A 122 7.34 9.97 -2.10
CA ALA A 122 7.90 10.80 -3.18
C ALA A 122 8.30 10.04 -4.46
N ARG A 123 8.72 8.77 -4.34
CA ARG A 123 9.03 7.91 -5.50
C ARG A 123 7.77 7.56 -6.28
N CYS A 124 6.74 7.15 -5.54
CA CYS A 124 5.48 6.67 -6.08
C CYS A 124 4.71 7.89 -6.64
N TRP A 125 4.79 9.09 -6.02
CA TRP A 125 4.25 10.36 -6.54
C TRP A 125 4.97 10.92 -7.79
N ARG A 126 6.30 11.15 -7.74
CA ARG A 126 7.02 11.86 -8.81
C ARG A 126 7.20 11.06 -10.11
N ARG A 127 7.49 9.75 -10.02
CA ARG A 127 7.88 8.98 -11.22
C ARG A 127 6.73 8.60 -12.12
N HIS A 128 5.53 8.49 -11.57
CA HIS A 128 4.46 7.77 -12.25
C HIS A 128 3.12 8.48 -12.16
N LEU A 129 2.78 9.14 -11.05
CA LEU A 129 1.40 9.59 -10.84
C LEU A 129 1.11 10.96 -11.46
N GLN A 130 2.10 11.86 -11.60
CA GLN A 130 1.90 13.11 -12.37
C GLN A 130 1.47 12.89 -13.83
N LYS A 131 1.66 11.70 -14.39
CA LYS A 131 1.37 11.38 -15.80
C LYS A 131 0.19 10.42 -15.98
N ILE A 132 -0.47 10.00 -14.91
CA ILE A 132 -1.46 8.91 -14.91
C ILE A 132 -2.79 9.43 -14.32
N GLY A 133 -3.94 8.93 -14.80
CA GLY A 133 -5.30 9.32 -14.39
C GLY A 133 -5.69 9.09 -12.92
N VAL A 134 -4.72 8.88 -12.04
CA VAL A 134 -4.90 8.82 -10.58
C VAL A 134 -4.79 10.19 -9.90
N VAL A 135 -4.26 11.22 -10.57
CA VAL A 135 -4.12 12.55 -9.96
C VAL A 135 -5.46 13.07 -9.47
N GLN A 136 -6.56 12.74 -10.15
CA GLN A 136 -7.92 13.08 -9.71
C GLN A 136 -8.34 12.48 -8.36
N HIS A 137 -7.58 11.51 -7.82
CA HIS A 137 -7.84 10.88 -6.53
C HIS A 137 -6.88 11.36 -5.43
N PHE A 138 -5.93 12.24 -5.77
CA PHE A 138 -4.89 12.74 -4.87
C PHE A 138 -4.73 14.26 -5.00
N THR A 139 -4.49 14.93 -3.89
CA THR A 139 -4.08 16.33 -3.89
C THR A 139 -2.75 16.52 -4.64
N PRO A 140 -2.37 17.75 -5.04
CA PRO A 140 -1.05 18.02 -5.64
C PRO A 140 0.14 17.59 -4.77
N SER A 141 -0.05 17.49 -3.45
CA SER A 141 0.96 16.99 -2.50
C SER A 141 1.04 15.46 -2.40
N GLY A 142 0.14 14.73 -3.08
CA GLY A 142 0.10 13.27 -3.10
C GLY A 142 -0.64 12.64 -1.93
N LEU A 143 -1.54 13.37 -1.26
CA LEU A 143 -2.46 12.85 -0.25
C LEU A 143 -3.77 12.42 -0.91
N CYS A 144 -4.32 11.25 -0.62
CA CYS A 144 -5.61 10.86 -1.21
C CYS A 144 -6.75 11.75 -0.70
N HIS A 145 -7.68 12.12 -1.58
CA HIS A 145 -8.80 13.00 -1.23
C HIS A 145 -9.65 12.43 -0.09
N GLU A 146 -9.91 11.12 -0.09
CA GLU A 146 -10.64 10.44 0.99
C GLU A 146 -10.05 10.67 2.40
N GLU A 147 -8.72 10.83 2.53
CA GLU A 147 -8.07 11.14 3.82
C GLU A 147 -7.87 12.65 4.04
N ALA A 148 -7.83 13.43 2.97
CA ALA A 148 -7.83 14.89 3.06
C ALA A 148 -9.18 15.38 3.61
N ASP A 149 -10.28 14.85 3.09
CA ASP A 149 -11.65 15.25 3.44
C ASP A 149 -11.97 14.88 4.90
N LYS A 150 -11.59 13.68 5.35
CA LYS A 150 -11.73 13.27 6.76
C LYS A 150 -11.03 14.22 7.74
N ALA A 151 -9.83 14.69 7.39
CA ALA A 151 -9.09 15.60 8.24
C ALA A 151 -9.70 17.00 8.29
N ILE A 152 -10.45 17.41 7.25
CA ILE A 152 -11.21 18.67 7.25
C ILE A 152 -12.46 18.50 8.11
N SER A 153 -13.22 17.42 7.93
CA SER A 153 -14.39 17.13 8.74
C SER A 153 -14.06 17.01 10.24
N SER A 154 -12.96 16.35 10.61
CA SER A 154 -12.56 16.26 12.03
C SER A 154 -12.15 17.60 12.63
N ARG A 155 -11.66 18.55 11.82
CA ARG A 155 -11.32 19.90 12.27
C ARG A 155 -12.56 20.77 12.45
N LEU A 156 -13.57 20.60 11.60
CA LEU A 156 -14.84 21.31 11.72
C LEU A 156 -15.60 20.87 12.99
N VAL A 157 -15.66 19.56 13.24
CA VAL A 157 -16.28 19.02 14.46
C VAL A 157 -15.57 19.50 15.73
N GLY A 158 -14.22 19.56 15.73
CA GLY A 158 -13.47 20.07 16.88
C GLY A 158 -13.54 21.59 17.09
N LEU A 159 -14.05 22.35 16.11
CA LEU A 159 -14.29 23.79 16.25
C LEU A 159 -15.73 24.09 16.70
N GLU A 160 -16.68 23.19 16.42
CA GLU A 160 -18.07 23.32 16.88
C GLU A 160 -18.23 22.95 18.37
N GLU A 161 -17.28 22.22 18.97
CA GLU A 161 -17.28 21.86 20.39
C GLU A 161 -16.65 22.93 21.32
N GLU A 162 -16.08 24.02 20.79
CA GLU A 162 -15.46 25.12 21.57
C GLU A 162 -16.30 26.41 21.63
N GLU A 163 -17.58 26.38 21.24
CA GLU A 163 -18.48 27.56 21.21
C GLU A 163 -19.66 27.51 22.22
N ASP A 164 -19.52 26.79 23.34
CA ASP A 164 -20.48 26.84 24.46
C ASP A 164 -19.75 27.10 25.80
N ASP A 165 -19.33 28.35 26.05
CA ASP A 165 -19.19 28.86 27.43
C ASP A 165 -19.37 30.40 27.50
N ASP A 166 -20.04 30.82 28.57
CA ASP A 166 -20.13 32.17 29.16
C ASP A 166 -21.10 33.23 28.57
N VAL A 167 -22.37 33.18 29.03
CA VAL A 167 -23.20 34.39 29.16
C VAL A 167 -23.11 34.91 30.60
N GLU A 168 -22.31 35.98 30.79
CA GLU A 168 -22.24 36.79 32.01
C GLU A 168 -23.60 37.43 32.37
N GLY A 169 -24.05 37.22 33.61
CA GLY A 169 -25.23 37.87 34.21
C GLY A 169 -24.83 38.88 35.29
N TYR A 170 -24.93 40.15 34.93
CA TYR A 170 -24.74 41.43 35.64
C TYR A 170 -24.84 41.50 37.18
N ASN A 171 -23.92 42.31 37.73
CA ASN A 171 -23.90 42.90 39.08
C ASN A 171 -25.23 43.60 39.44
N GLU A 172 -25.79 43.28 40.61
CA GLU A 172 -26.77 44.14 41.29
C GLU A 172 -26.05 45.21 42.12
N ILE A 173 -26.49 46.45 41.93
CA ILE A 173 -25.97 47.68 42.52
C ILE A 173 -26.54 47.83 43.95
N LEU A 174 -25.68 48.24 44.89
CA LEU A 174 -26.01 48.66 46.25
C LEU A 174 -26.91 49.89 46.27
N ASP A 175 -27.92 49.89 47.15
CA ASP A 175 -28.34 51.03 47.96
C ASP A 175 -28.80 50.55 49.35
#